data_AF-A0A3R8CPK2-F1
#
_entry.id   AF-A0A3R8CPK2-F1
#
_cell.length_a   1.000
_cell.length_b   1.000
_cell.length_c   1.000
_cell.angle_alpha   90.00
_cell.angle_beta   90.00
_cell.angle_gamma   90.00
#
_symmetry.space_group_name_H-M   'P 1'
#
loop_
_entity.id
_entity.type
_entity.pdbx_description
1 polymer ?
#
loop_
_entity_poly.entity_id
_entity_poly.type
_entity_poly.pdbx_seq_one_letter_code
_entity_poly.pdbx_strand_id
1 'polypeptide(L)'
;MGALEEQDRVTLKSTAFRKILKYQFKQWKNKGAKEVFDILDLHQTDSNLFSRPAFSAWVDFVLYEFSNKMEAFETTFSVIGLDYKDNLETILPILERFYKDNLVKVLSEGTQMERVKPVAEKLQIALVKRQ
;
A
#
# COMPACT_ATOMS: atom_id res chain seq x y z
N MET A 1 15.84 -24.92 22.49
CA MET A 1 15.10 -23.69 22.12
C MET A 1 15.22 -23.55 20.61
N GLY A 2 14.39 -24.32 19.91
CA GLY A 2 14.53 -24.57 18.47
C GLY A 2 13.50 -23.78 17.66
N ALA A 3 13.74 -23.66 16.36
CA ALA A 3 12.98 -22.86 15.39
C ALA A 3 11.45 -22.94 15.48
N LEU A 4 10.88 -24.01 16.05
CA LEU A 4 9.44 -24.16 16.31
C LEU A 4 8.90 -23.14 17.32
N GLU A 5 9.61 -22.87 18.42
CA GLU A 5 9.17 -21.87 19.42
C GLU A 5 9.26 -20.43 18.87
N GLU A 6 10.22 -20.17 17.99
CA GLU A 6 10.37 -18.87 17.32
C GLU A 6 9.28 -18.67 16.27
N GLN A 7 8.96 -19.69 15.48
CA GLN A 7 7.87 -19.66 14.49
C GLN A 7 6.51 -19.41 15.15
N ASP A 8 6.22 -20.04 16.30
CA ASP A 8 4.99 -19.82 17.04
C ASP A 8 4.90 -18.40 17.60
N ARG A 9 6.02 -17.85 18.12
CA ARG A 9 6.10 -16.46 18.58
C ARG A 9 5.91 -15.46 17.44
N VAL A 10 6.52 -15.69 16.28
CA VAL A 10 6.35 -14.87 15.07
C VAL A 10 4.90 -14.94 14.57
N THR A 11 4.30 -16.12 14.57
CA THR A 11 2.90 -16.34 14.15
C THR A 11 1.91 -15.64 15.09
N LEU A 12 2.11 -15.75 16.41
CA LEU A 12 1.31 -15.06 17.42
C LEU A 12 1.44 -13.54 17.33
N LYS A 13 2.68 -13.01 17.21
CA LYS A 13 2.93 -11.58 16.97
C LYS A 13 2.20 -11.09 15.72
N SER A 14 2.25 -11.85 14.62
CA SER A 14 1.56 -11.49 13.38
C SER A 14 0.03 -11.49 13.53
N THR A 15 -0.51 -12.42 14.32
CA THR A 15 -1.97 -12.54 14.54
C THR A 15 -2.47 -11.41 15.43
N ALA A 16 -1.76 -11.11 16.52
CA ALA A 16 -2.07 -9.98 17.38
C ALA A 16 -1.98 -8.66 16.62
N PHE A 17 -0.91 -8.47 15.84
CA PHE A 17 -0.72 -7.30 14.99
C PHE A 17 -1.87 -7.09 14.00
N ARG A 18 -2.30 -8.14 13.29
CA ARG A 18 -3.44 -8.07 12.37
C ARG A 18 -4.76 -7.71 13.08
N LYS A 19 -4.99 -8.21 14.30
CA LYS A 19 -6.18 -7.86 15.08
C LYS A 19 -6.16 -6.39 15.52
N ILE A 20 -5.00 -5.90 15.96
CA ILE A 20 -4.79 -4.50 16.34
C ILE A 20 -5.00 -3.59 15.13
N LEU A 21 -4.41 -3.89 13.97
CA LEU A 21 -4.62 -3.11 12.74
C LEU A 21 -6.09 -3.07 12.33
N LYS A 22 -6.78 -4.22 12.32
CA LYS A 22 -8.22 -4.26 12.02
C LYS A 22 -9.05 -3.43 13.00
N TYR A 23 -8.69 -3.43 14.28
CA TYR A 23 -9.34 -2.57 15.26
C TYR A 23 -9.08 -1.10 14.96
N GLN A 24 -7.83 -0.74 14.65
CA GLN A 24 -7.43 0.61 14.31
C GLN A 24 -8.17 1.13 13.06
N PHE A 25 -8.29 0.31 12.01
CA PHE A 25 -9.02 0.67 10.79
C PHE A 25 -10.49 0.98 11.06
N LYS A 26 -11.14 0.23 11.97
CA LYS A 26 -12.51 0.53 12.40
C LYS A 26 -12.63 1.87 13.13
N GLN A 27 -11.60 2.30 13.86
CA GLN A 27 -11.58 3.63 14.48
C GLN A 27 -11.42 4.74 13.43
N TRP A 28 -10.78 4.43 12.31
CA TRP A 28 -10.58 5.36 11.19
C TRP A 28 -11.67 5.32 10.13
N LYS A 29 -12.76 4.56 10.31
CA LYS A 29 -13.85 4.42 9.31
C LYS A 29 -14.51 5.74 8.87
N ASN A 30 -14.36 6.81 9.65
CA ASN A 30 -14.92 8.13 9.35
C ASN A 30 -13.82 9.11 8.89
N LYS A 31 -12.58 8.63 8.70
CA LYS A 31 -11.42 9.43 8.32
C LYS A 31 -11.06 9.16 6.86
N GLY A 32 -10.66 10.20 6.15
CA GLY A 32 -10.18 10.05 4.78
C GLY A 32 -8.78 9.42 4.72
N ALA A 33 -8.44 8.82 3.58
CA ALA A 33 -7.10 8.25 3.34
C ALA A 33 -5.97 9.27 3.60
N LYS A 34 -6.16 10.54 3.20
CA LYS A 34 -5.19 11.61 3.47
C LYS A 34 -5.06 11.91 4.96
N GLU A 35 -6.17 11.99 5.68
CA GLU A 35 -6.16 12.24 7.13
C GLU A 35 -5.40 11.12 7.88
N VAL A 36 -5.62 9.85 7.50
CA VAL A 36 -4.89 8.73 8.10
C VAL A 36 -3.41 8.74 7.70
N PHE A 37 -3.08 9.16 6.48
CA PHE A 37 -1.69 9.35 6.05
C PHE A 37 -0.97 10.38 6.95
N ASP A 38 -1.66 11.47 7.27
CA ASP A 38 -1.15 12.53 8.14
C ASP A 38 -1.05 12.08 9.61
N ILE A 39 -2.03 11.33 10.14
CA ILE A 39 -1.99 10.73 11.49
C ILE A 39 -0.78 9.80 11.67
N LEU A 40 -0.35 9.13 10.61
CA LEU A 40 0.80 8.23 10.61
C LEU A 40 2.12 8.96 10.32
N ASP A 41 2.09 10.29 10.24
CA ASP A 41 3.23 11.16 9.94
C ASP A 41 3.96 10.75 8.65
N LEU A 42 3.22 10.23 7.67
CA LEU A 42 3.79 9.72 6.41
C LEU A 42 4.21 10.84 5.45
N HIS A 43 3.81 12.08 5.71
CA HIS A 43 4.21 13.26 4.95
C HIS A 43 5.63 13.75 5.26
N GLN A 44 6.26 13.25 6.34
CA GLN A 44 7.61 13.65 6.75
C GLN A 44 8.69 13.06 5.83
N THR A 45 9.68 13.88 5.48
CA THR A 45 10.64 13.65 4.37
C THR A 45 11.94 12.96 4.77
N ASP A 46 12.11 12.60 6.03
CA ASP A 46 13.42 12.24 6.59
C ASP A 46 13.84 10.79 6.26
N SER A 47 12.97 10.01 5.60
CA SER A 47 13.20 8.62 5.22
C SER A 47 12.47 8.25 3.92
N ASN A 48 12.93 7.20 3.23
CA ASN A 48 12.22 6.62 2.08
C ASN A 48 10.82 6.16 2.54
N LEU A 49 9.78 6.84 2.07
CA LEU A 49 8.39 6.60 2.46
C LEU A 49 8.00 5.12 2.35
N PHE A 50 8.38 4.49 1.24
CA PHE A 50 7.99 3.13 0.91
C PHE A 50 8.67 2.09 1.80
N SER A 51 9.79 2.43 2.44
CA SER A 51 10.44 1.57 3.43
C SER A 51 9.77 1.58 4.80
N ARG A 52 8.90 2.56 5.08
CA ARG A 52 8.26 2.71 6.39
C ARG A 52 7.19 1.63 6.60
N PRO A 53 7.23 0.84 7.69
CA PRO A 53 6.16 -0.11 7.99
C PRO A 53 4.78 0.53 8.10
N ALA A 54 4.72 1.78 8.59
CA ALA A 54 3.49 2.57 8.66
C ALA A 54 2.89 2.85 7.26
N PHE A 55 3.70 3.00 6.21
CA PHE A 55 3.20 3.16 4.85
C PHE A 55 2.50 1.88 4.36
N SER A 56 3.06 0.71 4.65
CA SER A 56 2.40 -0.57 4.36
C SER A 56 1.06 -0.71 5.08
N ALA A 57 0.99 -0.33 6.36
CA ALA A 57 -0.26 -0.35 7.12
C ALA A 57 -1.29 0.66 6.59
N TRP A 58 -0.84 1.80 6.06
CA TRP A 58 -1.71 2.78 5.43
C TRP A 58 -2.27 2.29 4.08
N VAL A 59 -1.46 1.63 3.23
CA VAL A 59 -1.96 1.00 1.99
C VAL A 59 -3.00 -0.08 2.32
N ASP A 60 -2.77 -0.87 3.37
CA ASP A 60 -3.75 -1.82 3.90
C ASP A 60 -5.06 -1.14 4.33
N PHE A 61 -4.97 0.01 4.99
CA PHE A 61 -6.15 0.80 5.37
C PHE A 61 -6.93 1.28 4.14
N VAL A 62 -6.26 1.83 3.13
CA VAL A 62 -6.91 2.25 1.87
C VAL A 62 -7.62 1.06 1.22
N LEU A 63 -6.97 -0.11 1.16
CA LEU A 63 -7.59 -1.31 0.58
C LEU A 63 -8.70 -1.93 1.43
N TYR A 64 -8.73 -1.62 2.72
CA TYR A 64 -9.82 -1.97 3.63
C TYR A 64 -11.03 -1.06 3.42
N GLU A 65 -10.79 0.23 3.15
CA GLU A 65 -11.84 1.24 2.93
C GLU A 65 -12.53 1.07 1.56
N PHE A 66 -11.77 0.79 0.50
CA PHE A 66 -12.31 0.66 -0.85
C PHE A 66 -12.51 -0.81 -1.25
N SER A 67 -13.77 -1.16 -1.53
CA SER A 67 -14.11 -2.45 -2.13
C SER A 67 -13.58 -2.57 -3.56
N ASN A 68 -13.55 -1.46 -4.29
CA ASN A 68 -12.97 -1.36 -5.63
C ASN A 68 -11.45 -1.13 -5.55
N LYS A 69 -10.68 -2.01 -6.17
CA LYS A 69 -9.20 -1.93 -6.16
C LYS A 69 -8.66 -0.78 -7.01
N MET A 70 -9.35 -0.41 -8.08
CA MET A 70 -8.96 0.76 -8.88
C MET A 70 -9.12 2.06 -8.08
N GLU A 71 -10.23 2.21 -7.34
CA GLU A 71 -10.44 3.37 -6.45
C GLU A 71 -9.38 3.46 -5.34
N ALA A 72 -8.99 2.32 -4.75
CA ALA A 72 -7.87 2.26 -3.81
C ALA A 72 -6.54 2.70 -4.44
N PHE A 73 -6.27 2.26 -5.68
CA PHE A 73 -5.04 2.62 -6.40
C PHE A 73 -4.99 4.11 -6.68
N GLU A 74 -6.07 4.64 -7.22
CA GLU A 74 -6.25 6.07 -7.46
C GLU A 74 -6.10 6.90 -6.19
N THR A 75 -6.72 6.46 -5.09
CA THR A 75 -6.62 7.14 -3.80
C THR A 75 -5.19 7.12 -3.29
N THR A 76 -4.50 5.98 -3.41
CA THR A 76 -3.09 5.83 -3.01
C THR A 76 -2.23 6.88 -3.71
N PHE A 77 -2.30 6.94 -5.04
CA PHE A 77 -1.48 7.85 -5.84
C PHE A 77 -1.93 9.31 -5.80
N SER A 78 -3.19 9.58 -5.49
CA SER A 78 -3.65 10.93 -5.18
C SER A 78 -3.11 11.47 -3.86
N VAL A 79 -2.84 10.60 -2.87
CA VAL A 79 -2.35 11.01 -1.54
C VAL A 79 -0.84 11.14 -1.53
N ILE A 80 -0.10 10.18 -2.11
CA ILE A 80 1.37 10.24 -2.14
C ILE A 80 1.91 11.18 -3.23
N GLY A 81 1.08 11.56 -4.22
CA GLY A 81 1.49 12.38 -5.36
C GLY A 81 1.90 11.53 -6.57
N LEU A 82 1.47 11.97 -7.76
CA LEU A 82 1.69 11.26 -9.03
C LEU A 82 3.13 11.39 -9.54
N ASP A 83 3.82 12.46 -9.15
CA ASP A 83 5.19 12.81 -9.50
C ASP A 83 6.19 12.47 -8.38
N TYR A 84 5.75 11.69 -7.38
CA TYR A 84 6.51 11.49 -6.15
C TYR A 84 7.95 11.06 -6.44
N LYS A 85 8.88 11.80 -5.81
CA LYS A 85 10.31 11.84 -6.15
C LYS A 85 11.07 10.54 -5.84
N ASP A 86 10.56 9.73 -4.92
CA ASP A 86 11.14 8.42 -4.64
C ASP A 86 10.97 7.51 -5.87
N ASN A 87 11.88 6.53 -6.03
CA ASN A 87 11.78 5.62 -7.16
C ASN A 87 10.45 4.85 -7.09
N LEU A 88 9.47 5.22 -7.91
CA LEU A 88 8.16 4.57 -8.02
C LEU A 88 8.27 3.05 -8.21
N GLU A 89 9.36 2.51 -8.75
CA GLU A 89 9.58 1.06 -8.83
C GLU A 89 9.71 0.40 -7.45
N THR A 90 10.11 1.15 -6.42
CA THR A 90 10.27 0.62 -5.05
C THR A 90 8.93 0.39 -4.34
N ILE A 91 7.82 0.95 -4.84
CA ILE A 91 6.48 0.65 -4.34
C ILE A 91 5.95 -0.69 -4.88
N LEU A 92 6.50 -1.21 -5.98
CA LEU A 92 5.98 -2.41 -6.65
C LEU A 92 5.84 -3.62 -5.72
N PRO A 93 6.83 -3.99 -4.88
CA PRO A 93 6.67 -5.15 -3.99
C PRO A 93 5.52 -4.98 -2.99
N ILE A 94 5.22 -3.74 -2.61
CA ILE A 94 4.08 -3.41 -1.73
C ILE A 94 2.78 -3.62 -2.50
N LEU A 95 2.70 -3.12 -3.73
CA LEU A 95 1.52 -3.29 -4.59
C LEU A 95 1.29 -4.77 -4.94
N GLU A 96 2.33 -5.52 -5.31
CA GLU A 96 2.26 -6.96 -5.59
C GLU A 96 1.71 -7.73 -4.39
N ARG A 97 2.20 -7.44 -3.18
CA ARG A 97 1.74 -8.07 -1.96
C ARG A 97 0.25 -7.82 -1.68
N PHE A 98 -0.21 -6.60 -1.91
CA PHE A 98 -1.53 -6.16 -1.47
C PHE A 98 -2.63 -6.30 -2.52
N TYR A 99 -2.32 -6.05 -3.79
CA TYR A 99 -3.24 -6.21 -4.91
C TYR A 99 -3.25 -7.64 -5.45
N LYS A 100 -2.16 -8.39 -5.26
CA LYS A 100 -2.00 -9.79 -5.70
C LYS A 100 -2.40 -9.92 -7.18
N ASP A 101 -3.28 -10.86 -7.50
CA ASP A 101 -3.76 -11.16 -8.84
C ASP A 101 -4.52 -9.98 -9.51
N ASN A 102 -4.94 -8.97 -8.72
CA ASN A 102 -5.60 -7.78 -9.27
C ASN A 102 -4.63 -6.72 -9.78
N LEU A 103 -3.32 -6.82 -9.50
CA LEU A 103 -2.37 -5.76 -9.83
C LEU A 103 -2.34 -5.46 -11.34
N VAL A 104 -2.21 -6.49 -12.17
CA VAL A 104 -2.17 -6.33 -13.64
C VAL A 104 -3.45 -5.68 -14.17
N LYS A 105 -4.61 -6.07 -13.63
CA LYS A 105 -5.90 -5.50 -13.99
C LYS A 105 -5.99 -4.02 -13.62
N VAL A 106 -5.64 -3.68 -12.38
CA VAL A 106 -5.64 -2.29 -11.88
C VAL A 106 -4.69 -1.41 -12.68
N LEU A 107 -3.50 -1.89 -13.02
CA LEU A 107 -2.57 -1.14 -13.87
C LEU A 107 -3.14 -0.95 -15.28
N SER A 108 -3.73 -1.99 -15.86
CA SER A 108 -4.36 -1.91 -17.19
C SER A 108 -5.51 -0.91 -17.21
N GLU A 109 -6.39 -0.92 -16.21
CA GLU A 109 -7.48 0.06 -16.07
C GLU A 109 -6.91 1.48 -15.87
N GLY A 110 -5.90 1.63 -15.01
CA GLY A 110 -5.23 2.91 -14.76
C GLY A 110 -4.60 3.54 -16.00
N THR A 111 -4.14 2.75 -16.99
CA THR A 111 -3.60 3.29 -18.26
C THR A 111 -4.66 3.99 -19.12
N GLN A 112 -5.93 3.69 -18.89
CA GLN A 112 -7.07 4.32 -19.58
C GLN A 112 -7.54 5.60 -18.87
N MET A 113 -7.00 5.92 -17.70
CA MET A 113 -7.44 7.02 -16.86
C MET A 113 -6.43 8.16 -16.87
N GLU A 114 -6.80 9.31 -17.44
CA GLU A 114 -5.92 10.47 -17.62
C GLU A 114 -5.13 10.82 -16.35
N ARG A 115 -5.80 10.82 -15.19
CA ARG A 115 -5.19 11.19 -13.90
C ARG A 115 -4.03 10.29 -13.48
N VAL A 116 -4.16 8.96 -13.61
CA VAL A 116 -3.17 8.00 -13.07
C VAL A 116 -2.39 7.27 -14.16
N LYS A 117 -2.70 7.53 -15.43
CA LYS A 117 -2.08 6.90 -16.60
C LYS A 117 -0.54 6.90 -16.55
N PRO A 118 0.16 8.04 -16.28
CA PRO A 118 1.62 8.05 -16.28
C PRO A 118 2.23 7.09 -15.23
N VAL A 119 1.59 6.99 -14.07
CA VAL A 119 2.00 6.09 -13.00
C VAL A 119 1.71 4.64 -13.39
N ALA A 120 0.51 4.37 -13.90
CA ALA A 120 0.10 3.02 -14.29
C ALA A 120 1.00 2.45 -15.40
N GLU A 121 1.32 3.24 -16.43
CA GLU A 121 2.24 2.86 -17.51
C GLU A 121 3.64 2.55 -16.98
N LYS A 122 4.19 3.44 -16.12
CA LYS A 122 5.52 3.26 -15.54
C LYS A 122 5.61 1.99 -14.70
N LEU A 123 4.60 1.74 -13.85
CA LEU A 123 4.54 0.54 -13.01
C LEU A 123 4.35 -0.72 -13.84
N GLN A 124 3.56 -0.68 -14.91
CA GLN A 124 3.38 -1.82 -15.81
C GLN A 124 4.68 -2.18 -16.54
N ILE A 125 5.42 -1.19 -17.05
CA ILE A 125 6.75 -1.40 -17.65
C ILE A 125 7.71 -2.03 -16.63
N ALA A 126 7.74 -1.50 -15.42
CA ALA A 126 8.63 -1.98 -14.37
C ALA A 126 8.25 -3.39 -13.87
N LEU A 127 6.96 -3.73 -13.86
CA LEU A 127 6.48 -5.10 -13.56
C LEU A 127 6.96 -6.10 -14.62
N VAL A 128 6.86 -5.76 -15.91
CA VAL A 128 7.32 -6.61 -17.01
C VAL A 128 8.83 -6.83 -16.97
N LYS A 129 9.62 -5.78 -16.67
CA LYS A 129 11.09 -5.88 -16.57
C LYS A 129 11.59 -6.80 -15.45
N ARG A 130 10.75 -7.13 -14.47
CA ARG A 130 11.10 -7.99 -13.33
C ARG A 130 10.79 -9.48 -13.56
N GLN A 131 10.02 -9.80 -14.60
CA GLN A 131 9.65 -11.16 -14.99
C GLN A 131 10.69 -11.73 -15.95
#